data_AF-A0A2M7SSL6-F1
#
_entry.id   AF-A0A2M7SSL6-F1
#
_cell.length_a   1.000
_cell.length_b   1.000
_cell.length_c   1.000
_cell.angle_alpha   90.00
_cell.angle_beta   90.00
_cell.angle_gamma   90.00
#
_symmetry.space_group_name_H-M   'P 1'
#
loop_
_entity.id
_entity.type
_entity.pdbx_description
1 polymer ?
#
loop_
_entity_poly.entity_id
_entity_poly.type
_entity_poly.pdbx_seq_one_letter_code
_entity_poly.pdbx_strand_id
1 'polypeptide(L)'
;QFFDPFVQERVGFLAFYLFLCLVLFGRLNYLRRRSFWQEQHIRLSSESVTDLNSTMLVAAAALIFLAWVAPSPAHPIEAVGRLWGRVTKFWQPVLDDLGNAVAGLEGRTIGVSYDYYGDTLELGRNAATGDTVIFTVLATSPKEAPRYYWRVRIYDQYEKDEWSSSSPSSRDSSPDQPPLTLPDVGGVNAAEYTFKSNQPLITTLFTPPNPVWFSRPGKLLFVRASETSLEPLMFRADPAIRAGETYQVKSLDYNPTEKQLRETGMDYPAWVAERYLQLPENLSARVIELAQELTRNEATPYDKAEAVTDYLRNEIRYTKTMPEPPFGRNTLEWFLLDYKEGYCNYYATSEVILLRAVGIPARLAVGFAQGEWDVAQPDLWTVRIKDAHAWPEVYFPGAGWVQFEPTA
;
A
#
# COMPACT_ATOMS: atom_id res chain seq x y z
N GLN A 1 -25.28 -44.15 -12.89
CA GLN A 1 -24.28 -43.50 -13.75
C GLN A 1 -25.04 -42.73 -14.81
N PHE A 2 -25.06 -41.39 -14.73
CA PHE A 2 -25.62 -40.56 -15.79
C PHE A 2 -24.58 -40.51 -16.92
N PHE A 3 -24.91 -41.12 -18.06
CA PHE A 3 -24.12 -40.99 -19.27
C PHE A 3 -24.37 -39.59 -19.82
N ASP A 4 -23.34 -38.75 -19.78
CA ASP A 4 -23.38 -37.42 -20.34
C ASP A 4 -22.78 -37.48 -21.76
N PRO A 5 -23.61 -37.49 -22.81
CA PRO A 5 -23.13 -37.67 -24.18
C PRO A 5 -22.37 -36.44 -24.71
N PHE A 6 -22.33 -35.32 -23.97
CA PHE A 6 -21.75 -34.05 -24.41
C PHE A 6 -20.39 -33.75 -23.78
N VAL A 7 -19.77 -34.70 -23.06
CA VAL A 7 -18.44 -34.51 -22.46
C VAL A 7 -17.37 -34.27 -23.52
N GLN A 8 -17.42 -34.99 -24.65
CA GLN A 8 -16.44 -34.80 -25.73
C GLN A 8 -16.60 -33.45 -26.44
N GLU A 9 -17.83 -32.99 -26.69
CA GLU A 9 -18.07 -31.67 -27.27
C GLU A 9 -17.67 -30.53 -26.32
N ARG A 10 -17.93 -30.66 -25.01
CA ARG A 10 -17.53 -29.66 -24.02
C ARG A 10 -16.03 -29.58 -23.79
N VAL A 11 -15.32 -30.71 -23.84
CA VAL A 11 -13.85 -30.74 -23.78
C VAL A 11 -13.25 -30.09 -25.02
N GLY A 12 -13.82 -30.34 -26.21
CA GLY A 12 -13.42 -29.66 -27.44
C GLY A 12 -13.60 -28.14 -27.37
N PHE A 13 -14.76 -27.69 -26.86
CA PHE A 13 -15.03 -26.26 -26.67
C PHE A 13 -14.10 -25.62 -25.64
N LEU A 14 -13.82 -26.29 -24.51
CA LEU A 14 -12.91 -25.80 -23.47
C LEU A 14 -11.48 -25.69 -24.00
N ALA A 15 -11.01 -26.68 -24.78
CA ALA A 15 -9.68 -26.66 -25.39
C ALA A 15 -9.56 -25.53 -26.42
N PHE A 16 -10.60 -25.31 -27.24
CA PHE A 16 -10.65 -24.21 -28.18
C PHE A 16 -10.68 -22.84 -27.48
N TYR A 17 -11.44 -22.73 -26.40
CA TYR A 17 -11.48 -21.53 -25.57
C TYR A 17 -10.11 -21.22 -24.94
N LEU A 18 -9.45 -22.22 -24.34
CA LEU A 18 -8.11 -22.08 -23.76
C LEU A 18 -7.07 -21.71 -24.81
N PHE A 19 -7.17 -22.25 -26.03
CA PHE A 19 -6.33 -21.84 -27.17
C PHE A 19 -6.47 -20.35 -27.46
N LEU A 20 -7.70 -19.86 -27.61
CA LEU A 20 -7.96 -18.45 -27.87
C LEU A 20 -7.47 -17.56 -26.72
N CYS A 21 -7.64 -17.98 -25.46
CA CYS A 21 -7.13 -17.25 -24.29
C CYS A 21 -5.60 -17.16 -24.29
N LEU A 22 -4.89 -18.23 -24.60
CA LEU A 22 -3.42 -18.24 -24.65
C LEU A 22 -2.88 -17.36 -25.79
N VAL A 23 -3.52 -17.41 -26.96
CA VAL A 23 -3.17 -16.55 -28.10
C VAL A 23 -3.44 -15.08 -27.78
N LEU A 24 -4.57 -14.77 -27.15
CA LEU A 24 -4.93 -13.41 -26.74
C LEU A 24 -3.97 -12.87 -25.67
N PHE A 25 -3.69 -13.67 -24.63
CA PHE A 25 -2.74 -13.32 -23.57
C PHE A 25 -1.36 -13.02 -24.15
N GLY A 26 -0.90 -13.90 -25.05
CA GLY A 26 0.31 -13.69 -25.78
C GLY A 26 0.31 -12.38 -26.57
N ARG A 27 -0.75 -12.12 -27.33
CA ARG A 27 -0.89 -10.91 -28.16
C ARG A 27 -0.88 -9.63 -27.32
N LEU A 28 -1.55 -9.64 -26.18
CA LEU A 28 -1.56 -8.52 -25.24
C LEU A 28 -0.17 -8.27 -24.64
N ASN A 29 0.57 -9.33 -24.30
CA ASN A 29 1.93 -9.22 -23.80
C ASN A 29 2.89 -8.67 -24.88
N TYR A 30 2.75 -9.12 -26.14
CA TYR A 30 3.49 -8.58 -27.27
C TYR A 30 3.23 -7.08 -27.47
N LEU A 31 1.95 -6.66 -27.46
CA LEU A 31 1.59 -5.24 -27.62
C LEU A 31 2.13 -4.37 -26.48
N ARG A 32 2.10 -4.87 -25.24
CA ARG A 32 2.68 -4.17 -24.07
C ARG A 32 4.21 -4.07 -24.16
N ARG A 33 4.90 -5.11 -24.63
CA ARG A 33 6.37 -5.06 -24.81
C ARG A 33 6.79 -4.22 -26.02
N ARG A 34 5.92 -4.06 -27.02
CA ARG A 34 6.18 -3.21 -28.18
C ARG A 34 6.35 -1.74 -27.79
N SER A 35 5.58 -1.21 -26.85
CA SER A 35 5.76 0.18 -26.39
C SER A 35 7.12 0.36 -25.71
N PHE A 36 7.51 -0.60 -24.87
CA PHE A 36 8.85 -0.63 -24.24
C PHE A 36 9.98 -0.70 -25.27
N TRP A 37 9.86 -1.52 -26.32
CA TRP A 37 10.87 -1.61 -27.38
C TRP A 37 10.93 -0.36 -28.26
N GLN A 38 9.82 0.34 -28.46
CA GLN A 38 9.77 1.63 -29.15
C GLN A 38 10.48 2.72 -28.35
N GLU A 39 10.30 2.75 -27.03
CA GLU A 39 10.99 3.66 -26.11
C GLU A 39 12.51 3.38 -26.05
N GLN A 40 12.92 2.12 -26.19
CA GLN A 40 14.34 1.72 -26.19
C GLN A 40 15.00 1.75 -27.59
N HIS A 41 14.32 2.29 -28.62
CA HIS A 41 14.80 2.35 -30.01
C HIS A 41 15.21 1.00 -30.63
N ILE A 42 14.65 -0.10 -30.15
CA ILE A 42 14.91 -1.44 -30.67
C ILE A 42 14.06 -1.65 -31.93
N ARG A 43 14.69 -1.62 -33.10
CA ARG A 43 14.02 -1.87 -34.38
C ARG A 43 13.82 -3.37 -34.60
N LEU A 44 12.60 -3.85 -34.39
CA LEU A 44 12.20 -5.19 -34.83
C LEU A 44 11.95 -5.15 -36.34
N SER A 45 12.60 -6.05 -37.09
CA SER A 45 12.29 -6.25 -38.51
C SER A 45 10.89 -6.86 -38.64
N SER A 46 10.22 -6.66 -39.78
CA SER A 46 8.91 -7.26 -40.07
C SER A 46 8.95 -8.80 -40.00
N GLU A 47 10.10 -9.40 -40.29
CA GLU A 47 10.35 -10.83 -40.14
C GLU A 47 10.33 -11.26 -38.67
N SER A 48 10.99 -10.52 -37.76
CA SER A 48 10.99 -10.84 -36.32
C SER A 48 9.59 -10.77 -35.69
N VAL A 49 8.73 -9.88 -36.19
CA VAL A 49 7.33 -9.77 -35.72
C VAL A 49 6.50 -10.98 -36.16
N THR A 50 6.75 -11.47 -37.38
CA THR A 50 6.03 -12.62 -37.95
C THR A 50 6.46 -13.91 -37.27
N ASP A 51 7.76 -14.04 -36.98
CA ASP A 51 8.34 -15.19 -36.28
C ASP A 51 7.84 -15.30 -34.83
N LEU A 52 7.72 -14.17 -34.12
CA LEU A 52 7.23 -14.16 -32.74
C LEU A 52 5.76 -14.61 -32.64
N ASN A 53 4.90 -14.12 -33.55
CA ASN A 53 3.49 -14.52 -33.60
C ASN A 53 3.34 -16.01 -33.96
N SER A 54 4.17 -16.50 -34.87
CA SER A 54 4.19 -17.90 -35.29
C SER A 54 4.64 -18.82 -34.15
N THR A 55 5.70 -18.42 -33.44
CA THR A 55 6.23 -19.15 -32.27
C THR A 55 5.21 -19.25 -31.15
N MET A 56 4.43 -18.18 -30.90
CA MET A 56 3.38 -18.18 -29.89
C MET A 56 2.19 -19.08 -30.25
N LEU A 57 1.79 -19.10 -31.52
CA LEU A 57 0.74 -20.01 -32.00
C LEU A 57 1.16 -21.48 -31.86
N VAL A 58 2.41 -21.79 -32.23
CA VAL A 58 2.98 -23.13 -32.11
C VAL A 58 3.10 -23.56 -30.63
N ALA A 59 3.56 -22.67 -29.75
CA ALA A 59 3.65 -22.95 -28.32
C ALA A 59 2.27 -23.19 -27.66
N ALA A 60 1.26 -22.38 -28.03
CA ALA A 60 -0.10 -22.57 -27.54
C ALA A 60 -0.70 -23.91 -28.02
N ALA A 61 -0.51 -24.26 -29.29
CA ALA A 61 -0.95 -25.55 -29.82
C ALA A 61 -0.24 -26.73 -29.16
N ALA A 62 1.08 -26.63 -28.92
CA ALA A 62 1.87 -27.66 -28.26
C ALA A 62 1.44 -27.91 -26.81
N LEU A 63 1.13 -26.85 -26.05
CA LEU A 63 0.64 -26.96 -24.67
C LEU A 63 -0.72 -27.67 -24.59
N ILE A 64 -1.62 -27.38 -25.53
CA ILE A 64 -2.94 -28.02 -25.59
C ILE A 64 -2.81 -29.48 -26.01
N PHE A 65 -1.94 -29.76 -26.98
CA PHE A 65 -1.64 -31.13 -27.38
C PHE A 65 -1.04 -31.93 -26.22
N LEU A 66 -0.10 -31.35 -25.47
CA LEU A 66 0.47 -31.97 -24.26
C LEU A 66 -0.60 -32.22 -23.18
N ALA A 67 -1.50 -31.27 -22.96
CA ALA A 67 -2.61 -31.43 -22.02
C ALA A 67 -3.60 -32.52 -22.47
N TRP A 68 -3.78 -32.73 -23.78
CA TRP A 68 -4.64 -33.75 -24.35
C TRP A 68 -4.01 -35.15 -24.30
N VAL A 69 -2.71 -35.25 -24.58
CA VAL A 69 -1.96 -36.52 -24.61
C VAL A 69 -1.55 -36.97 -23.20
N ALA A 70 -1.50 -36.06 -22.22
CA ALA A 70 -1.27 -36.41 -20.83
C ALA A 70 -2.35 -37.41 -20.36
N PRO A 71 -1.96 -38.62 -19.91
CA PRO A 71 -2.93 -39.62 -19.48
C PRO A 71 -3.72 -39.08 -18.29
N SER A 72 -5.03 -38.92 -18.45
CA SER A 72 -5.94 -38.67 -17.33
C SER A 72 -5.85 -39.87 -16.38
N PRO A 73 -5.33 -39.72 -15.15
CA PRO A 73 -5.26 -40.84 -14.24
C PRO A 73 -6.68 -41.20 -13.83
N ALA A 74 -7.19 -42.33 -14.30
CA ALA A 74 -8.47 -42.88 -13.86
C ALA A 74 -8.47 -43.31 -12.37
N HIS A 75 -7.32 -43.23 -11.69
CA HIS A 75 -7.20 -43.38 -10.24
C HIS A 75 -6.22 -42.35 -9.66
N PRO A 76 -6.58 -41.65 -8.57
CA PRO A 76 -5.67 -40.73 -7.90
C PRO A 76 -4.53 -41.54 -7.28
N ILE A 77 -3.31 -41.33 -7.78
CA ILE A 77 -2.10 -41.89 -7.17
C ILE A 77 -1.95 -41.21 -5.81
N GLU A 78 -2.37 -41.89 -4.73
CA GLU A 78 -2.30 -41.36 -3.36
C GLU A 78 -0.89 -40.86 -2.99
N ALA A 79 0.16 -41.40 -3.61
CA ALA A 79 1.53 -40.93 -3.41
C ALA A 79 1.73 -39.50 -3.92
N VAL A 80 1.16 -39.14 -5.08
CA VAL A 80 1.20 -37.79 -5.63
C VAL A 80 0.30 -36.86 -4.83
N GLY A 81 -0.88 -37.32 -4.41
CA GLY A 81 -1.76 -36.55 -3.52
C GLY A 81 -1.14 -36.28 -2.14
N ARG A 82 -0.37 -37.23 -1.59
CA ARG A 82 0.38 -37.05 -0.33
C ARG A 82 1.61 -36.18 -0.50
N LEU A 83 2.33 -36.28 -1.61
CA LEU A 83 3.47 -35.41 -1.91
C LEU A 83 2.99 -33.98 -2.17
N TRP A 84 1.96 -33.83 -2.99
CA TRP A 84 1.29 -32.55 -3.26
C TRP A 84 0.73 -31.97 -1.97
N GLY A 85 -0.03 -32.75 -1.18
CA GLY A 85 -0.55 -32.31 0.11
C GLY A 85 0.53 -31.98 1.15
N ARG A 86 1.73 -32.55 1.07
CA ARG A 86 2.86 -32.23 1.97
C ARG A 86 3.62 -30.99 1.51
N VAL A 87 3.75 -30.80 0.20
CA VAL A 87 4.30 -29.59 -0.42
C VAL A 87 3.34 -28.41 -0.23
N THR A 88 2.04 -28.60 -0.48
CA THR A 88 1.03 -27.55 -0.33
C THR A 88 0.74 -27.25 1.12
N LYS A 89 0.72 -28.21 2.06
CA LYS A 89 0.53 -27.91 3.51
C LYS A 89 1.57 -26.95 4.10
N PHE A 90 2.78 -26.92 3.54
CA PHE A 90 3.80 -25.95 3.93
C PHE A 90 3.44 -24.53 3.46
N TRP A 91 2.83 -24.41 2.27
CA TRP A 91 2.40 -23.15 1.68
C TRP A 91 0.96 -22.75 2.01
N GLN A 92 0.12 -23.68 2.48
CA GLN A 92 -1.32 -23.49 2.65
C GLN A 92 -1.63 -22.43 3.71
N PRO A 93 -0.99 -22.43 4.91
CA PRO A 93 -1.17 -21.34 5.86
C PRO A 93 -0.74 -19.98 5.29
N VAL A 94 0.32 -19.97 4.47
CA VAL A 94 0.83 -18.75 3.82
C VAL A 94 -0.12 -18.27 2.73
N LEU A 95 -0.69 -19.17 1.92
CA LEU A 95 -1.63 -18.87 0.84
C LEU A 95 -3.05 -18.56 1.35
N ASP A 96 -3.47 -19.16 2.46
CA ASP A 96 -4.75 -18.90 3.12
C ASP A 96 -4.72 -17.58 3.92
N ASP A 97 -3.58 -17.24 4.55
CA ASP A 97 -3.35 -15.90 5.13
C ASP A 97 -3.19 -14.84 4.03
N LEU A 98 -2.50 -15.14 2.92
CA LEU A 98 -2.40 -14.23 1.75
C LEU A 98 -3.76 -14.05 1.05
N GLY A 99 -4.56 -15.10 0.91
CA GLY A 99 -5.89 -15.02 0.28
C GLY A 99 -6.84 -14.10 1.05
N ASN A 100 -6.75 -14.09 2.38
CA ASN A 100 -7.54 -13.21 3.24
C ASN A 100 -6.91 -11.82 3.43
N ALA A 101 -5.58 -11.69 3.33
CA ALA A 101 -4.85 -10.41 3.44
C ALA A 101 -4.73 -9.64 2.12
N VAL A 102 -4.92 -10.29 0.96
CA VAL A 102 -4.70 -9.70 -0.38
C VAL A 102 -6.01 -9.61 -1.20
N ALA A 103 -7.15 -10.02 -0.65
CA ALA A 103 -8.46 -9.83 -1.28
C ALA A 103 -8.83 -8.36 -1.56
N GLY A 104 -8.08 -7.38 -1.02
CA GLY A 104 -8.22 -5.95 -1.31
C GLY A 104 -6.96 -5.27 -1.86
N LEU A 105 -5.99 -6.03 -2.40
CA LEU A 105 -4.72 -5.48 -2.91
C LEU A 105 -4.37 -6.13 -4.26
N GLU A 106 -4.88 -5.59 -5.37
CA GLU A 106 -4.40 -5.94 -6.72
C GLU A 106 -3.02 -5.31 -7.00
N GLY A 107 -1.97 -5.84 -6.37
CA GLY A 107 -0.59 -5.61 -6.75
C GLY A 107 -0.16 -6.59 -7.84
N ARG A 108 0.06 -6.10 -9.07
CA ARG A 108 0.62 -6.86 -10.20
C ARG A 108 1.85 -7.69 -9.78
N THR A 109 1.67 -9.00 -9.69
CA THR A 109 2.77 -9.94 -9.47
C THR A 109 3.56 -10.14 -10.77
N ILE A 110 4.68 -9.44 -10.92
CA ILE A 110 5.72 -9.80 -11.89
C ILE A 110 7.08 -9.71 -11.19
N GLY A 111 7.58 -10.85 -10.69
CA GLY A 111 8.94 -11.02 -10.14
C GLY A 111 9.04 -10.95 -8.61
N VAL A 112 8.58 -12.01 -7.92
CA VAL A 112 8.74 -12.39 -6.49
C VAL A 112 9.29 -11.30 -5.55
N SER A 113 8.64 -10.15 -5.46
CA SER A 113 8.89 -9.09 -4.47
C SER A 113 7.56 -8.84 -3.74
N TYR A 114 7.61 -8.81 -2.42
CA TYR A 114 6.44 -8.55 -1.57
C TYR A 114 6.34 -7.04 -1.32
N ASP A 115 5.79 -6.30 -2.27
CA ASP A 115 5.43 -4.90 -2.07
C ASP A 115 4.00 -4.84 -1.50
N TYR A 116 3.90 -4.57 -0.19
CA TYR A 116 2.62 -4.53 0.55
C TYR A 116 1.69 -3.39 0.14
N TYR A 117 2.25 -2.29 -0.37
CA TYR A 117 1.52 -1.06 -0.68
C TYR A 117 1.88 -0.56 -2.08
N GLY A 118 1.02 -0.93 -3.04
CA GLY A 118 1.15 -0.60 -4.46
C GLY A 118 0.88 0.86 -4.78
N ASP A 119 0.81 1.18 -6.08
CA ASP A 119 0.54 2.55 -6.53
C ASP A 119 -0.88 3.02 -6.23
N THR A 120 -1.78 2.07 -5.97
CA THR A 120 -3.11 2.31 -5.45
C THR A 120 -3.39 1.47 -4.20
N LEU A 121 -4.40 1.88 -3.43
CA LEU A 121 -4.92 1.20 -2.25
C LEU A 121 -6.44 1.36 -2.21
N GLU A 122 -7.16 0.27 -2.43
CA GLU A 122 -8.60 0.24 -2.18
C GLU A 122 -8.89 0.30 -0.68
N LEU A 123 -10.06 0.83 -0.31
CA LEU A 123 -10.52 0.74 1.08
C LEU A 123 -10.48 -0.70 1.60
N GLY A 124 -10.78 -1.66 0.73
CA GLY A 124 -10.75 -3.10 1.01
C GLY A 124 -11.92 -3.54 1.89
N ARG A 125 -11.95 -4.84 2.21
CA ARG A 125 -13.03 -5.42 3.04
C ARG A 125 -12.54 -6.17 4.26
N ASN A 126 -11.26 -6.47 4.33
CA ASN A 126 -10.67 -7.24 5.41
C ASN A 126 -9.39 -6.55 5.85
N ALA A 127 -9.27 -6.29 7.15
CA ALA A 127 -8.00 -5.91 7.74
C ALA A 127 -7.01 -7.07 7.66
N ALA A 128 -5.73 -6.76 7.53
CA ALA A 128 -4.69 -7.78 7.57
C ALA A 128 -4.73 -8.54 8.90
N THR A 129 -4.65 -9.87 8.82
CA THR A 129 -4.62 -10.75 9.99
C THR A 129 -3.49 -11.76 9.84
N GLY A 130 -2.97 -12.24 10.97
CA GLY A 130 -1.90 -13.24 11.00
C GLY A 130 -0.68 -12.81 11.83
N ASP A 131 0.12 -13.78 12.25
CA ASP A 131 1.28 -13.57 13.14
C ASP A 131 2.63 -13.62 12.40
N THR A 132 2.62 -13.66 11.06
CA THR A 132 3.83 -13.64 10.23
C THR A 132 4.65 -12.38 10.51
N VAL A 133 5.91 -12.56 10.90
CA VAL A 133 6.85 -11.44 11.14
C VAL A 133 7.27 -10.83 9.80
N ILE A 134 7.05 -9.53 9.63
CA ILE A 134 7.43 -8.79 8.44
C ILE A 134 8.86 -8.27 8.56
N PHE A 135 9.18 -7.64 9.69
CA PHE A 135 10.51 -7.15 9.99
C PHE A 135 10.70 -7.03 11.51
N THR A 136 11.96 -6.85 11.89
CA THR A 136 12.33 -6.36 13.22
C THR A 136 13.03 -5.03 13.06
N VAL A 137 12.86 -4.12 14.02
CA VAL A 137 13.50 -2.80 13.99
C VAL A 137 14.11 -2.49 15.35
N LEU A 138 15.37 -2.08 15.32
CA LEU A 138 16.07 -1.52 16.46
C LEU A 138 15.90 0.01 16.40
N ALA A 139 15.11 0.55 17.32
CA ALA A 139 14.85 1.97 17.46
C ALA A 139 15.67 2.49 18.65
N THR A 140 16.81 3.14 18.39
CA THR A 140 17.71 3.64 19.44
C THR A 140 17.29 5.00 20.01
N SER A 141 16.13 5.53 19.59
CA SER A 141 15.62 6.84 20.00
C SER A 141 14.64 6.79 21.17
N PRO A 142 14.37 7.92 21.87
CA PRO A 142 14.15 7.90 23.31
C PRO A 142 12.88 7.15 23.71
N LYS A 143 12.93 6.58 24.91
CA LYS A 143 11.86 5.86 25.64
C LYS A 143 10.52 6.62 25.78
N GLU A 144 10.45 7.85 25.28
CA GLU A 144 9.31 8.76 25.35
C GLU A 144 8.63 9.00 23.98
N ALA A 145 9.03 8.29 22.92
CA ALA A 145 8.27 8.31 21.66
C ALA A 145 6.84 7.80 21.93
N PRO A 146 5.78 8.59 21.68
CA PRO A 146 4.44 8.27 22.14
C PRO A 146 3.87 7.00 21.48
N ARG A 147 4.21 6.75 20.20
CA ARG A 147 3.91 5.50 19.47
C ARG A 147 4.71 5.48 18.16
N TYR A 148 5.27 4.34 17.77
CA TYR A 148 5.95 4.23 16.47
C TYR A 148 4.97 3.85 15.34
N TYR A 149 5.15 4.48 14.19
CA TYR A 149 4.52 4.11 12.92
C TYR A 149 5.58 3.94 11.84
N TRP A 150 5.66 2.73 11.30
CA TRP A 150 6.63 2.33 10.28
C TRP A 150 6.01 2.54 8.90
N ARG A 151 6.14 3.76 8.39
CA ARG A 151 5.62 4.21 7.10
C ARG A 151 6.26 3.44 5.94
N VAL A 152 5.43 3.13 4.95
CA VAL A 152 5.84 2.53 3.66
C VAL A 152 5.53 3.48 2.50
N ARG A 153 4.34 4.08 2.51
CA ARG A 153 3.86 4.93 1.42
C ARG A 153 2.91 6.02 1.93
N ILE A 154 2.86 7.12 1.20
CA ILE A 154 1.86 8.18 1.30
C ILE A 154 0.97 8.21 0.04
N TYR A 155 -0.34 8.32 0.24
CA TYR A 155 -1.31 8.60 -0.82
C TYR A 155 -1.94 9.99 -0.64
N ASP A 156 -2.23 10.65 -1.74
CA ASP A 156 -2.78 12.02 -1.75
C ASP A 156 -4.12 12.13 -2.49
N GLN A 157 -4.37 11.25 -3.47
CA GLN A 157 -5.62 11.22 -4.21
C GLN A 157 -6.53 10.10 -3.72
N TYR A 158 -7.82 10.40 -3.56
CA TYR A 158 -8.87 9.45 -3.19
C TYR A 158 -10.05 9.67 -4.12
N GLU A 159 -10.41 8.66 -4.89
CA GLU A 159 -11.50 8.70 -5.85
C GLU A 159 -12.04 7.27 -6.04
N LYS A 160 -13.37 7.11 -6.18
CA LYS A 160 -14.00 5.78 -6.38
C LYS A 160 -13.52 4.68 -5.40
N ASP A 161 -13.45 5.02 -4.12
CA ASP A 161 -13.04 4.10 -3.04
C ASP A 161 -11.59 3.58 -3.13
N GLU A 162 -10.76 4.26 -3.91
CA GLU A 162 -9.35 3.95 -4.12
C GLU A 162 -8.47 5.16 -3.81
N TRP A 163 -7.41 4.93 -3.04
CA TRP A 163 -6.31 5.86 -2.83
C TRP A 163 -5.23 5.67 -3.90
N SER A 164 -4.62 6.76 -4.35
CA SER A 164 -3.49 6.74 -5.28
C SER A 164 -2.49 7.86 -5.01
N SER A 165 -1.25 7.67 -5.47
CA SER A 165 -0.20 8.68 -5.39
C SER A 165 -0.12 9.43 -6.73
N SER A 166 -0.48 10.72 -6.76
CA SER A 166 -0.47 11.47 -8.02
C SER A 166 0.95 11.79 -8.50
N SER A 167 1.35 11.25 -9.65
CA SER A 167 2.61 11.53 -10.39
C SER A 167 3.80 12.02 -9.54
N PRO A 168 4.29 11.24 -8.57
CA PRO A 168 5.39 11.67 -7.72
C PRO A 168 6.67 11.84 -8.54
N SER A 169 7.46 12.87 -8.21
CA SER A 169 8.82 12.97 -8.74
C SER A 169 9.65 11.83 -8.18
N SER A 170 10.62 11.35 -8.96
CA SER A 170 11.57 10.35 -8.49
C SER A 170 13.00 10.77 -8.78
N ARG A 171 13.92 10.36 -7.91
CA ARG A 171 15.36 10.53 -8.13
C ARG A 171 16.11 9.34 -7.55
N ASP A 172 17.28 9.07 -8.12
CA ASP A 172 18.21 8.12 -7.54
C ASP A 172 18.75 8.67 -6.21
N SER A 173 18.85 7.79 -5.23
CA SER A 173 19.35 8.06 -3.89
C SER A 173 20.41 7.03 -3.56
N SER A 174 21.49 7.48 -2.93
CA SER A 174 22.61 6.62 -2.56
C SER A 174 23.17 7.03 -1.19
N PRO A 175 23.74 6.09 -0.41
CA PRO A 175 24.16 6.36 0.97
C PRO A 175 25.26 7.43 1.12
N ASP A 176 26.00 7.70 0.06
CA ASP A 176 27.06 8.72 -0.03
C ASP A 176 26.52 10.15 -0.23
N GLN A 177 25.24 10.29 -0.58
CA GLN A 177 24.59 11.60 -0.71
C GLN A 177 24.33 12.23 0.67
N PRO A 178 24.36 13.57 0.77
CA PRO A 178 24.00 14.26 2.00
C PRO A 178 22.53 13.99 2.37
N PRO A 179 22.18 14.08 3.67
CA PRO A 179 20.80 13.94 4.12
C PRO A 179 19.84 14.90 3.40
N LEU A 180 18.60 14.46 3.22
CA LEU A 180 17.51 15.25 2.68
C LEU A 180 17.24 16.45 3.59
N THR A 181 16.95 17.59 2.97
CA THR A 181 16.34 18.71 3.68
C THR A 181 14.83 18.57 3.58
N LEU A 182 14.16 18.42 4.72
CA LEU A 182 12.70 18.35 4.79
C LEU A 182 12.10 19.77 4.91
N PRO A 183 10.88 20.00 4.41
CA PRO A 183 10.16 21.24 4.68
C PRO A 183 9.77 21.34 6.16
N ASP A 184 9.80 22.55 6.73
CA ASP A 184 9.29 22.92 8.07
C ASP A 184 9.95 22.26 9.29
N VAL A 185 10.72 21.19 9.13
CA VAL A 185 11.32 20.42 10.22
C VAL A 185 12.83 20.71 10.35
N GLY A 186 13.16 21.98 10.65
CA GLY A 186 14.56 22.44 10.78
C GLY A 186 15.15 22.24 12.19
N GLY A 187 16.45 21.97 12.29
CA GLY A 187 17.19 22.00 13.56
C GLY A 187 16.93 20.83 14.52
N VAL A 188 16.22 19.80 14.06
CA VAL A 188 15.92 18.58 14.81
C VAL A 188 17.03 17.55 14.62
N ASN A 189 17.39 16.84 15.69
CA ASN A 189 18.36 15.75 15.59
C ASN A 189 17.75 14.55 14.87
N ALA A 190 18.53 13.95 13.98
CA ALA A 190 18.15 12.69 13.36
C ALA A 190 18.52 11.52 14.28
N ALA A 191 17.60 10.58 14.44
CA ALA A 191 17.90 9.27 15.03
C ALA A 191 18.02 8.20 13.95
N GLU A 192 18.75 7.14 14.29
CA GLU A 192 19.01 6.02 13.40
C GLU A 192 18.18 4.81 13.82
N TYR A 193 17.58 4.17 12.81
CA TYR A 193 16.72 3.02 12.96
C TYR A 193 17.26 1.89 12.09
N THR A 194 17.52 0.73 12.68
CA THR A 194 18.03 -0.43 11.94
C THR A 194 16.92 -1.44 11.74
N PHE A 195 16.51 -1.63 10.49
CA PHE A 195 15.50 -2.60 10.11
C PHE A 195 16.17 -3.89 9.64
N LYS A 196 15.57 -5.02 9.96
CA LYS A 196 15.92 -6.34 9.44
C LYS A 196 14.68 -6.96 8.79
N SER A 197 14.79 -7.27 7.50
CA SER A 197 13.68 -7.88 6.77
C SER A 197 13.52 -9.36 7.17
N ASN A 198 12.28 -9.79 7.41
CA ASN A 198 11.93 -11.20 7.56
C ASN A 198 11.23 -11.75 6.30
N GLN A 199 11.09 -10.93 5.26
CA GLN A 199 10.42 -11.29 4.03
C GLN A 199 11.41 -11.79 2.97
N PRO A 200 11.03 -12.75 2.10
CA PRO A 200 11.94 -13.34 1.11
C PRO A 200 12.64 -12.29 0.24
N LEU A 201 11.88 -11.29 -0.20
CA LEU A 201 12.36 -10.18 -1.01
C LEU A 201 11.42 -8.98 -0.87
N ILE A 202 11.97 -7.80 -0.54
CA ILE A 202 11.26 -6.52 -0.53
C ILE A 202 12.03 -5.50 -1.35
N THR A 203 11.29 -4.67 -2.09
CA THR A 203 11.84 -3.53 -2.82
C THR A 203 11.51 -2.22 -2.12
N THR A 204 10.34 -2.11 -1.52
CA THR A 204 9.94 -0.93 -0.76
C THR A 204 10.45 -1.02 0.69
N LEU A 205 11.07 0.06 1.18
CA LEU A 205 11.57 0.12 2.56
C LEU A 205 10.52 0.65 3.54
N PHE A 206 10.59 0.12 4.76
CA PHE A 206 9.89 0.64 5.94
C PHE A 206 10.72 1.78 6.53
N THR A 207 10.06 2.82 7.02
CA THR A 207 10.73 3.99 7.57
C THR A 207 9.94 4.59 8.73
N PRO A 208 10.58 5.16 9.76
CA PRO A 208 9.91 6.11 10.64
C PRO A 208 9.43 7.34 9.84
N PRO A 209 8.63 8.22 10.45
CA PRO A 209 8.32 9.53 9.88
C PRO A 209 9.58 10.32 9.54
N ASN A 210 9.46 11.30 8.64
CA ASN A 210 10.51 12.27 8.34
C ASN A 210 11.90 11.66 8.03
N PRO A 211 12.02 10.67 7.12
CA PRO A 211 13.32 10.13 6.76
C PRO A 211 14.16 11.15 6.00
N VAL A 212 15.43 11.26 6.40
CA VAL A 212 16.42 12.13 5.78
C VAL A 212 17.54 11.37 5.11
N TRP A 213 17.72 10.08 5.40
CA TRP A 213 18.79 9.29 4.77
C TRP A 213 18.51 7.80 4.84
N PHE A 214 19.01 7.06 3.86
CA PHE A 214 18.87 5.61 3.73
C PHE A 214 20.23 4.97 3.47
N SER A 215 20.53 3.85 4.13
CA SER A 215 21.78 3.11 3.95
C SER A 215 21.82 2.24 2.69
N ARG A 216 20.77 2.27 1.88
CA ARG A 216 20.62 1.46 0.67
C ARG A 216 20.50 2.39 -0.54
N PRO A 217 21.17 2.08 -1.67
CA PRO A 217 20.89 2.75 -2.92
C PRO A 217 19.49 2.38 -3.41
N GLY A 218 18.89 3.26 -4.20
CA GLY A 218 17.55 3.06 -4.73
C GLY A 218 16.94 4.32 -5.30
N LYS A 219 15.61 4.33 -5.39
CA LYS A 219 14.81 5.46 -5.86
C LYS A 219 13.98 6.05 -4.74
N LEU A 220 14.16 7.34 -4.51
CA LEU A 220 13.30 8.14 -3.65
C LEU A 220 12.14 8.69 -4.49
N LEU A 221 10.91 8.43 -4.06
CA LEU A 221 9.70 9.11 -4.55
C LEU A 221 9.37 10.25 -3.60
N PHE A 222 9.14 11.44 -4.14
CA PHE A 222 8.99 12.66 -3.35
C PHE A 222 8.08 13.70 -4.01
N VAL A 223 7.60 14.64 -3.19
CA VAL A 223 7.06 15.93 -3.64
C VAL A 223 8.11 17.01 -3.42
N ARG A 224 8.30 17.88 -4.40
CA ARG A 224 9.23 19.01 -4.26
C ARG A 224 8.51 20.15 -3.53
N ALA A 225 8.99 20.49 -2.34
CA ALA A 225 8.45 21.60 -1.54
C ALA A 225 9.14 22.94 -1.88
N SER A 226 10.44 22.90 -2.21
CA SER A 226 11.21 24.03 -2.74
C SER A 226 12.39 23.53 -3.60
N GLU A 227 13.27 24.43 -4.04
CA GLU A 227 14.50 24.04 -4.76
C GLU A 227 15.41 23.10 -3.95
N THR A 228 15.41 23.23 -2.62
CA THR A 228 16.30 22.49 -1.73
C THR A 228 15.57 21.50 -0.83
N SER A 229 14.26 21.67 -0.59
CA SER A 229 13.48 20.81 0.29
C SER A 229 12.58 19.84 -0.46
N LEU A 230 12.63 18.57 -0.04
CA LEU A 230 11.85 17.48 -0.60
C LEU A 230 11.03 16.81 0.50
N GLU A 231 9.80 16.44 0.18
CA GLU A 231 8.91 15.66 1.05
C GLU A 231 8.90 14.19 0.59
N PRO A 232 9.52 13.26 1.34
CA PRO A 232 9.57 11.84 0.99
C PRO A 232 8.21 11.16 1.07
N LEU A 233 7.82 10.46 0.01
CA LEU A 233 6.59 9.67 -0.03
C LEU A 233 6.85 8.16 0.11
N MET A 234 7.96 7.69 -0.45
CA MET A 234 8.33 6.27 -0.51
C MET A 234 9.82 6.14 -0.88
N PHE A 235 10.45 5.05 -0.44
CA PHE A 235 11.77 4.64 -0.93
C PHE A 235 11.74 3.21 -1.49
N ARG A 236 12.27 3.03 -2.70
CA ARG A 236 12.44 1.72 -3.35
C ARG A 236 13.92 1.38 -3.47
N ALA A 237 14.39 0.39 -2.72
CA ALA A 237 15.77 -0.09 -2.78
C ALA A 237 16.06 -0.82 -4.09
N ASP A 238 17.27 -0.60 -4.61
CA ASP A 238 17.86 -1.34 -5.73
C ASP A 238 19.35 -1.57 -5.46
N PRO A 239 19.80 -2.81 -5.19
CA PRO A 239 19.04 -4.06 -5.27
C PRO A 239 18.02 -4.22 -4.14
N ALA A 240 17.02 -5.08 -4.39
CA ALA A 240 16.03 -5.49 -3.41
C ALA A 240 16.67 -6.15 -2.16
N ILE A 241 15.99 -6.00 -1.01
CA ILE A 241 16.43 -6.50 0.29
C ILE A 241 15.89 -7.91 0.51
N ARG A 242 16.77 -8.85 0.88
CA ARG A 242 16.42 -10.25 1.14
C ARG A 242 16.11 -10.50 2.61
N ALA A 243 15.47 -11.65 2.89
CA ALA A 243 15.27 -12.11 4.25
C ALA A 243 16.60 -12.18 5.03
N GLY A 244 16.61 -11.61 6.23
CA GLY A 244 17.76 -11.54 7.13
C GLY A 244 18.69 -10.35 6.88
N GLU A 245 18.60 -9.67 5.73
CA GLU A 245 19.37 -8.47 5.45
C GLU A 245 18.84 -7.27 6.25
N THR A 246 19.77 -6.36 6.57
CA THR A 246 19.47 -5.13 7.30
C THR A 246 19.62 -3.89 6.45
N TYR A 247 18.96 -2.82 6.85
CA TYR A 247 19.21 -1.47 6.36
C TYR A 247 18.97 -0.46 7.47
N GLN A 248 19.61 0.70 7.37
CA GLN A 248 19.46 1.79 8.31
C GLN A 248 18.72 2.94 7.64
N VAL A 249 17.89 3.61 8.43
CA VAL A 249 17.22 4.86 8.06
C VAL A 249 17.55 5.88 9.13
N LYS A 250 17.90 7.10 8.71
CA LYS A 250 17.96 8.24 9.63
C LYS A 250 16.71 9.08 9.42
N SER A 251 16.03 9.39 10.51
CA SER A 251 14.78 10.15 10.54
C SER A 251 14.86 11.27 11.56
N LEU A 252 14.23 12.41 11.26
CA LEU A 252 14.12 13.51 12.22
C LEU A 252 13.08 13.15 13.28
N ASP A 253 13.50 13.10 14.54
CA ASP A 253 12.58 12.87 15.66
C ASP A 253 11.92 14.18 16.07
N TYR A 254 10.98 14.60 15.24
CA TYR A 254 10.20 15.80 15.47
C TYR A 254 8.80 15.42 15.97
N ASN A 255 8.52 15.77 17.23
CA ASN A 255 7.22 15.57 17.84
C ASN A 255 6.72 16.92 18.39
N PRO A 256 6.02 17.73 17.58
CA PRO A 256 5.51 19.02 18.03
C PRO A 256 4.48 18.83 19.15
N THR A 257 4.56 19.68 20.17
CA THR A 257 3.56 19.70 21.24
C THR A 257 2.22 20.24 20.73
N GLU A 258 1.11 19.84 21.36
CA GLU A 258 -0.21 20.37 21.01
C GLU A 258 -0.25 21.90 21.07
N LYS A 259 0.47 22.51 22.03
CA LYS A 259 0.57 23.96 22.13
C LYS A 259 1.19 24.57 20.87
N GLN A 260 2.29 24.00 20.37
CA GLN A 260 2.92 24.46 19.12
C GLN A 260 1.96 24.31 17.93
N LEU A 261 1.18 23.23 17.88
CA LEU A 261 0.22 22.99 16.80
C LEU A 261 -0.95 23.97 16.84
N ARG A 262 -1.48 24.29 18.03
CA ARG A 262 -2.52 25.31 18.23
C ARG A 262 -2.06 26.74 17.86
N GLU A 263 -0.76 27.01 17.90
CA GLU A 263 -0.17 28.29 17.49
C GLU A 263 -0.05 28.42 15.95
N THR A 264 -0.27 27.34 15.18
CA THR A 264 -0.21 27.38 13.71
C THR A 264 -1.50 27.92 13.09
N GLY A 265 -1.37 28.46 11.88
CA GLY A 265 -2.49 29.01 11.10
C GLY A 265 -2.92 28.13 9.94
N MET A 266 -3.82 28.65 9.11
CA MET A 266 -4.29 27.99 7.87
C MET A 266 -3.61 28.56 6.61
N ASP A 267 -2.48 29.27 6.75
CA ASP A 267 -1.70 29.75 5.62
C ASP A 267 -0.78 28.63 5.12
N TYR A 268 -1.33 27.78 4.27
CA TYR A 268 -0.65 26.60 3.77
C TYR A 268 0.18 26.93 2.51
N PRO A 269 1.42 26.43 2.40
CA PRO A 269 2.20 26.54 1.17
C PRO A 269 1.46 25.92 -0.02
N ALA A 270 1.61 26.52 -1.20
CA ALA A 270 0.92 26.08 -2.42
C ALA A 270 1.15 24.59 -2.73
N TRP A 271 2.39 24.10 -2.56
CA TRP A 271 2.73 22.69 -2.79
C TRP A 271 1.95 21.71 -1.90
N VAL A 272 1.46 22.18 -0.74
CA VAL A 272 0.59 21.42 0.16
C VAL A 272 -0.86 21.59 -0.24
N ALA A 273 -1.34 22.83 -0.31
CA ALA A 273 -2.74 23.14 -0.53
C ALA A 273 -3.26 22.56 -1.86
N GLU A 274 -2.51 22.70 -2.95
CA GLU A 274 -2.90 22.22 -4.28
C GLU A 274 -3.02 20.70 -4.36
N ARG A 275 -2.27 19.97 -3.53
CA ARG A 275 -2.19 18.50 -3.58
C ARG A 275 -3.05 17.80 -2.54
N TYR A 276 -3.19 18.40 -1.35
CA TYR A 276 -3.72 17.73 -0.18
C TYR A 276 -5.02 18.33 0.35
N LEU A 277 -5.68 19.21 -0.41
CA LEU A 277 -7.05 19.68 -0.16
C LEU A 277 -8.07 19.14 -1.17
N GLN A 278 -7.66 18.27 -2.10
CA GLN A 278 -8.58 17.69 -3.07
C GLN A 278 -9.66 16.84 -2.38
N LEU A 279 -10.88 16.90 -2.90
CA LEU A 279 -12.01 16.07 -2.49
C LEU A 279 -12.49 15.24 -3.70
N PRO A 280 -13.03 14.03 -3.46
CA PRO A 280 -13.65 13.22 -4.50
C PRO A 280 -14.78 13.99 -5.20
N GLU A 281 -14.91 13.81 -6.51
CA GLU A 281 -15.94 14.52 -7.30
C GLU A 281 -17.36 14.18 -6.84
N ASN A 282 -17.56 12.96 -6.31
CA ASN A 282 -18.84 12.43 -5.85
C ASN A 282 -19.02 12.51 -4.32
N LEU A 283 -18.26 13.35 -3.62
CA LEU A 283 -18.38 13.48 -2.17
C LEU A 283 -19.77 13.99 -1.78
N SER A 284 -20.42 13.28 -0.86
CA SER A 284 -21.77 13.63 -0.39
C SER A 284 -21.79 14.94 0.39
N ALA A 285 -22.79 15.78 0.13
CA ALA A 285 -23.02 17.01 0.89
C ALA A 285 -23.16 16.74 2.39
N ARG A 286 -23.73 15.59 2.78
CA ARG A 286 -23.87 15.20 4.20
C ARG A 286 -22.54 14.98 4.90
N VAL A 287 -21.50 14.53 4.18
CA VAL A 287 -20.15 14.35 4.74
C VAL A 287 -19.49 15.72 4.95
N ILE A 288 -19.71 16.67 4.04
CA ILE A 288 -19.22 18.06 4.18
C ILE A 288 -19.93 18.75 5.36
N GLU A 289 -21.25 18.58 5.47
CA GLU A 289 -22.04 19.11 6.58
C GLU A 289 -21.57 18.54 7.93
N LEU A 290 -21.30 17.24 8.01
CA LEU A 290 -20.72 16.60 9.19
C LEU A 290 -19.38 17.26 9.55
N ALA A 291 -18.46 17.42 8.59
CA ALA A 291 -17.17 18.05 8.84
C ALA A 291 -17.31 19.48 9.40
N GLN A 292 -18.23 20.27 8.83
CA GLN A 292 -18.52 21.63 9.30
C GLN A 292 -19.18 21.64 10.68
N GLU A 293 -20.02 20.66 11.01
CA GLU A 293 -20.65 20.53 12.32
C GLU A 293 -19.61 20.21 13.40
N LEU A 294 -18.77 19.20 13.16
CA LEU A 294 -17.73 18.77 14.09
C LEU A 294 -16.73 19.88 14.41
N THR A 295 -16.46 20.76 13.45
CA THR A 295 -15.40 21.78 13.56
C THR A 295 -15.91 23.19 13.82
N ARG A 296 -17.24 23.38 13.96
CA ARG A 296 -17.87 24.71 14.03
C ARG A 296 -17.37 25.57 15.18
N ASN A 297 -17.13 24.95 16.33
CA ASN A 297 -16.77 25.64 17.57
C ASN A 297 -15.27 25.66 17.83
N GLU A 298 -14.48 25.04 16.94
CA GLU A 298 -13.04 24.91 17.11
C GLU A 298 -12.29 26.05 16.42
N ALA A 299 -11.38 26.68 17.17
CA ALA A 299 -10.70 27.88 16.73
C ALA A 299 -9.48 27.58 15.86
N THR A 300 -8.70 26.55 16.21
CA THR A 300 -7.42 26.24 15.56
C THR A 300 -7.53 25.03 14.63
N PRO A 301 -6.65 24.89 13.62
CA PRO A 301 -6.61 23.69 12.79
C PRO A 301 -6.35 22.42 13.61
N TYR A 302 -5.60 22.53 14.71
CA TYR A 302 -5.31 21.42 15.60
C TYR A 302 -6.57 20.96 16.33
N ASP A 303 -7.31 21.89 16.94
CA ASP A 303 -8.53 21.54 17.69
C ASP A 303 -9.60 20.97 16.74
N LYS A 304 -9.65 21.45 15.50
CA LYS A 304 -10.50 20.87 14.43
C LYS A 304 -10.10 19.44 14.07
N ALA A 305 -8.80 19.17 13.96
CA ALA A 305 -8.29 17.83 13.71
C ALA A 305 -8.65 16.89 14.86
N GLU A 306 -8.35 17.30 16.09
CA GLU A 306 -8.68 16.59 17.32
C GLU A 306 -10.18 16.28 17.44
N ALA A 307 -11.06 17.24 17.16
CA ALA A 307 -12.52 17.04 17.19
C ALA A 307 -12.99 15.98 16.18
N VAL A 308 -12.40 15.93 14.99
CA VAL A 308 -12.70 14.88 14.00
C VAL A 308 -12.15 13.53 14.44
N THR A 309 -10.92 13.47 14.96
CA THR A 309 -10.33 12.24 15.51
C THR A 309 -11.20 11.68 16.63
N ASP A 310 -11.62 12.52 17.57
CA ASP A 310 -12.45 12.14 18.72
C ASP A 310 -13.83 11.67 18.30
N TYR A 311 -14.46 12.31 17.31
CA TYR A 311 -15.70 11.81 16.74
C TYR A 311 -15.54 10.39 16.22
N LEU A 312 -14.51 10.13 15.40
CA LEU A 312 -14.28 8.80 14.82
C LEU A 312 -14.03 7.75 15.90
N ARG A 313 -13.27 8.07 16.95
CA ARG A 313 -13.00 7.17 18.08
C ARG A 313 -14.24 6.85 18.90
N ASN A 314 -15.11 7.83 19.10
CA ASN A 314 -16.26 7.70 19.99
C ASN A 314 -17.50 7.12 19.29
N GLU A 315 -17.68 7.41 18.00
CA GLU A 315 -18.91 7.11 17.26
C GLU A 315 -18.81 5.89 16.36
N ILE A 316 -17.60 5.46 16.00
CA ILE A 316 -17.38 4.34 15.09
C ILE A 316 -16.81 3.15 15.89
N ARG A 317 -17.34 1.96 15.64
CA ARG A 317 -16.83 0.71 16.24
C ARG A 317 -15.76 0.07 15.36
N TYR A 318 -14.69 -0.44 15.95
CA TYR A 318 -13.69 -1.19 15.20
C TYR A 318 -14.20 -2.60 14.83
N THR A 319 -14.09 -2.98 13.56
CA THR A 319 -14.33 -4.33 13.05
C THR A 319 -13.30 -4.68 11.97
N LYS A 320 -12.89 -5.95 11.91
CA LYS A 320 -11.87 -6.41 10.94
C LYS A 320 -12.43 -6.69 9.55
N THR A 321 -13.76 -6.69 9.40
CA THR A 321 -14.46 -7.12 8.18
C THR A 321 -15.57 -6.14 7.84
N MET A 322 -15.65 -5.75 6.57
CA MET A 322 -16.63 -4.81 6.04
C MET A 322 -17.62 -5.50 5.08
N PRO A 323 -18.93 -5.36 5.30
CA PRO A 323 -19.93 -5.77 4.32
C PRO A 323 -19.89 -4.84 3.10
N GLU A 324 -20.53 -5.25 2.01
CA GLU A 324 -20.69 -4.35 0.86
C GLU A 324 -21.65 -3.21 1.23
N PRO A 325 -21.36 -1.97 0.79
CA PRO A 325 -22.32 -0.90 0.90
C PRO A 325 -23.60 -1.27 0.11
N PRO A 326 -24.78 -0.80 0.55
CA PRO A 326 -26.00 -1.00 -0.22
C PRO A 326 -25.86 -0.42 -1.63
N PHE A 327 -26.48 -1.07 -2.61
CA PHE A 327 -26.34 -0.70 -4.03
C PHE A 327 -26.58 0.79 -4.28
N GLY A 328 -25.63 1.43 -4.97
CA GLY A 328 -25.72 2.84 -5.35
C GLY A 328 -25.43 3.84 -4.23
N ARG A 329 -25.03 3.39 -3.03
CA ARG A 329 -24.63 4.28 -1.93
C ARG A 329 -23.13 4.55 -1.99
N ASN A 330 -22.74 5.80 -1.71
CA ASN A 330 -21.34 6.15 -1.52
C ASN A 330 -20.81 5.44 -0.28
N THR A 331 -19.70 4.70 -0.43
CA THR A 331 -19.13 3.85 0.62
C THR A 331 -18.74 4.65 1.85
N LEU A 332 -18.09 5.80 1.66
CA LEU A 332 -17.62 6.65 2.75
C LEU A 332 -18.78 7.28 3.53
N GLU A 333 -19.79 7.80 2.82
CA GLU A 333 -21.01 8.33 3.45
C GLU A 333 -21.72 7.24 4.26
N TRP A 334 -21.93 6.07 3.67
CA TRP A 334 -22.59 4.94 4.33
C TRP A 334 -21.82 4.50 5.57
N PHE A 335 -20.50 4.40 5.49
CA PHE A 335 -19.64 4.09 6.63
C PHE A 335 -19.79 5.11 7.76
N LEU A 336 -19.63 6.41 7.45
CA LEU A 336 -19.64 7.49 8.44
C LEU A 336 -20.99 7.70 9.13
N LEU A 337 -22.08 7.63 8.36
CA LEU A 337 -23.38 8.12 8.82
C LEU A 337 -24.34 7.01 9.19
N ASP A 338 -24.23 5.83 8.58
CA ASP A 338 -25.23 4.77 8.73
C ASP A 338 -24.65 3.49 9.37
N TYR A 339 -23.54 2.96 8.86
CA TYR A 339 -22.98 1.69 9.32
C TYR A 339 -22.18 1.84 10.61
N LYS A 340 -21.34 2.89 10.71
CA LYS A 340 -20.54 3.24 11.89
C LYS A 340 -19.68 2.09 12.44
N GLU A 341 -19.20 1.22 11.57
CA GLU A 341 -18.19 0.21 11.92
C GLU A 341 -17.16 0.06 10.80
N GLY A 342 -15.88 -0.11 11.13
CA GLY A 342 -14.85 -0.41 10.14
C GLY A 342 -13.47 -0.65 10.73
N TYR A 343 -12.44 -0.69 9.89
CA TYR A 343 -11.04 -0.79 10.32
C TYR A 343 -10.22 0.41 9.84
N CYS A 344 -8.92 0.41 10.17
CA CYS A 344 -8.02 1.55 10.02
C CYS A 344 -8.11 2.29 8.69
N ASN A 345 -8.24 1.60 7.53
CA ASN A 345 -8.40 2.26 6.23
C ASN A 345 -9.62 3.20 6.19
N TYR A 346 -10.76 2.78 6.71
CA TYR A 346 -11.99 3.57 6.70
C TYR A 346 -11.91 4.76 7.66
N TYR A 347 -11.32 4.56 8.85
CA TYR A 347 -11.11 5.62 9.83
C TYR A 347 -10.16 6.69 9.29
N ALA A 348 -8.97 6.27 8.82
CA ALA A 348 -7.97 7.18 8.30
C ALA A 348 -8.46 7.92 7.05
N THR A 349 -9.15 7.22 6.13
CA THR A 349 -9.77 7.86 4.95
C THR A 349 -10.79 8.90 5.37
N SER A 350 -11.66 8.56 6.32
CA SER A 350 -12.71 9.47 6.78
C SER A 350 -12.13 10.72 7.43
N GLU A 351 -11.12 10.58 8.28
CA GLU A 351 -10.45 11.73 8.89
C GLU A 351 -9.83 12.63 7.82
N VAL A 352 -9.08 12.07 6.86
CA VAL A 352 -8.50 12.87 5.78
C VAL A 352 -9.58 13.63 5.00
N ILE A 353 -10.68 12.98 4.63
CA ILE A 353 -11.73 13.62 3.84
C ILE A 353 -12.51 14.67 4.63
N LEU A 354 -12.84 14.40 5.89
CA LEU A 354 -13.51 15.37 6.77
C LEU A 354 -12.63 16.61 6.98
N LEU A 355 -11.32 16.44 7.20
CA LEU A 355 -10.40 17.56 7.37
C LEU A 355 -10.21 18.39 6.11
N ARG A 356 -10.06 17.72 4.96
CA ARG A 356 -9.99 18.41 3.66
C ARG A 356 -11.25 19.20 3.36
N ALA A 357 -12.42 18.69 3.75
CA ALA A 357 -13.71 19.36 3.53
C ALA A 357 -13.84 20.69 4.29
N VAL A 358 -13.04 20.90 5.35
CA VAL A 358 -12.98 22.15 6.11
C VAL A 358 -11.68 22.93 5.87
N GLY A 359 -10.94 22.59 4.80
CA GLY A 359 -9.77 23.32 4.36
C GLY A 359 -8.49 23.00 5.14
N ILE A 360 -8.40 21.83 5.80
CA ILE A 360 -7.19 21.37 6.49
C ILE A 360 -6.49 20.31 5.62
N PRO A 361 -5.26 20.53 5.14
CA PRO A 361 -4.54 19.57 4.33
C PRO A 361 -4.19 18.33 5.15
N ALA A 362 -4.64 17.18 4.65
CA ALA A 362 -4.40 15.88 5.25
C ALA A 362 -4.05 14.86 4.16
N ARG A 363 -3.38 13.77 4.52
CA ARG A 363 -3.00 12.70 3.59
C ARG A 363 -3.05 11.34 4.26
N LEU A 364 -3.18 10.28 3.45
CA LEU A 364 -3.19 8.92 3.96
C LEU A 364 -1.77 8.38 3.99
N ALA A 365 -1.31 7.96 5.17
CA ALA A 365 -0.10 7.19 5.34
C ALA A 365 -0.44 5.72 5.61
N VAL A 366 0.36 4.83 5.04
CA VAL A 366 0.23 3.38 5.25
C VAL A 366 1.56 2.75 5.60
N GLY A 367 1.49 1.65 6.35
CA GLY A 367 2.63 0.90 6.78
C GLY A 367 2.26 -0.02 7.93
N PHE A 368 3.03 0.02 9.02
CA PHE A 368 2.78 -0.82 10.17
C PHE A 368 2.79 0.01 11.46
N ALA A 369 1.91 -0.34 12.40
CA ALA A 369 2.01 0.14 13.77
C ALA A 369 3.27 -0.44 14.46
N GLN A 370 3.60 0.08 15.64
CA GLN A 370 4.85 -0.19 16.35
C GLN A 370 5.23 -1.68 16.51
N GLY A 371 4.25 -2.57 16.59
CA GLY A 371 4.45 -4.00 16.88
C GLY A 371 4.69 -4.27 18.37
N GLU A 372 5.33 -5.39 18.66
CA GLU A 372 5.62 -5.85 20.03
C GLU A 372 7.11 -5.65 20.34
N TRP A 373 7.45 -4.99 21.45
CA TRP A 373 8.85 -4.89 21.88
C TRP A 373 9.37 -6.23 22.41
N ASP A 374 10.69 -6.42 22.40
CA ASP A 374 11.33 -7.54 23.08
C ASP A 374 11.56 -7.19 24.56
N VAL A 375 11.03 -8.00 25.47
CA VAL A 375 11.18 -7.80 26.92
C VAL A 375 12.66 -7.85 27.36
N ALA A 376 13.49 -8.64 26.66
CA ALA A 376 14.93 -8.73 26.91
C ALA A 376 15.73 -7.62 26.20
N GLN A 377 15.18 -7.00 25.16
CA GLN A 377 15.79 -5.90 24.40
C GLN A 377 14.73 -4.82 24.11
N PRO A 378 14.47 -3.88 25.04
CA PRO A 378 13.36 -2.93 24.93
C PRO A 378 13.40 -2.02 23.68
N ASP A 379 14.55 -1.89 23.04
CA ASP A 379 14.74 -1.07 21.83
C ASP A 379 14.46 -1.86 20.55
N LEU A 380 14.23 -3.18 20.65
CA LEU A 380 13.94 -4.08 19.54
C LEU A 380 12.43 -4.32 19.43
N TRP A 381 11.87 -4.03 18.27
CA TRP A 381 10.45 -4.23 17.97
C TRP A 381 10.28 -5.32 16.92
N THR A 382 9.33 -6.22 17.16
CA THR A 382 8.89 -7.24 16.22
C THR A 382 7.56 -6.82 15.61
N VAL A 383 7.55 -6.65 14.29
CA VAL A 383 6.39 -6.19 13.53
C VAL A 383 5.85 -7.32 12.67
N ARG A 384 4.56 -7.59 12.79
CA ARG A 384 3.84 -8.68 12.13
C ARG A 384 2.82 -8.15 11.14
N ILE A 385 2.28 -9.05 10.31
CA ILE A 385 1.29 -8.68 9.31
C ILE A 385 0.00 -8.11 9.92
N LYS A 386 -0.42 -8.60 11.10
CA LYS A 386 -1.53 -8.02 11.88
C LYS A 386 -1.33 -6.56 12.28
N ASP A 387 -0.08 -6.08 12.28
CA ASP A 387 0.26 -4.70 12.64
C ASP A 387 0.15 -3.76 11.43
N ALA A 388 -0.22 -4.27 10.25
CA ALA A 388 -0.47 -3.43 9.08
C ALA A 388 -1.55 -2.38 9.40
N HIS A 389 -1.26 -1.13 9.09
CA HIS A 389 -2.05 0.00 9.57
C HIS A 389 -2.07 1.15 8.57
N ALA A 390 -3.14 1.93 8.64
CA ALA A 390 -3.34 3.16 7.89
C ALA A 390 -3.70 4.28 8.86
N TRP A 391 -3.10 5.45 8.70
CA TRP A 391 -3.32 6.61 9.56
C TRP A 391 -3.31 7.91 8.76
N PRO A 392 -4.04 8.93 9.22
CA PRO A 392 -3.96 10.27 8.67
C PRO A 392 -2.67 10.97 9.12
N GLU A 393 -2.07 11.73 8.20
CA GLU A 393 -1.11 12.77 8.52
C GLU A 393 -1.71 14.13 8.16
N VAL A 394 -1.66 15.08 9.09
CA VAL A 394 -2.24 16.43 8.98
C VAL A 394 -1.10 17.45 8.91
N TYR A 395 -1.18 18.41 7.99
CA TYR A 395 -0.13 19.39 7.80
C TYR A 395 -0.39 20.67 8.61
N PHE A 396 0.62 21.10 9.36
CA PHE A 396 0.61 22.35 10.12
C PHE A 396 1.76 23.24 9.67
N PRO A 397 1.51 24.48 9.19
CA PRO A 397 2.58 25.39 8.75
C PRO A 397 3.64 25.58 9.84
N GLY A 398 4.91 25.42 9.48
CA GLY A 398 6.04 25.53 10.43
C GLY A 398 6.26 24.29 11.32
N ALA A 399 5.37 23.30 11.30
CA ALA A 399 5.56 22.00 11.95
C ALA A 399 5.55 20.82 10.97
N GLY A 400 5.09 21.00 9.73
CA GLY A 400 5.04 19.94 8.73
C GLY A 400 3.93 18.93 8.99
N TRP A 401 4.16 17.68 8.60
CA TRP A 401 3.19 16.58 8.70
C TRP A 401 3.21 15.93 10.08
N VAL A 402 2.06 15.85 10.73
CA VAL A 402 1.86 15.27 12.07
C VAL A 402 0.88 14.10 11.97
N GLN A 403 1.19 12.97 12.61
CA GLN A 403 0.28 11.82 12.63
C GLN A 403 -0.91 12.06 13.55
N PHE A 404 -2.09 11.61 13.12
CA PHE A 404 -3.28 11.46 13.95
C PHE A 404 -3.68 9.98 13.97
N GLU A 405 -4.40 9.56 15.01
CA GLU A 405 -4.80 8.15 15.17
C GLU A 405 -6.30 8.04 15.50
N PRO A 406 -7.17 7.97 14.48
CA PRO A 406 -8.61 7.78 14.72
C PRO A 406 -8.97 6.36 15.12
N THR A 407 -8.08 5.38 14.92
CA THR A 407 -8.32 3.97 15.23
C THR A 407 -7.93 3.70 16.69
N ALA A 408 -8.94 3.63 17.57
CA ALA A 408 -8.74 3.37 19.00
C ALA A 408 -8.39 1.91 19.32
#